data_AF-A0A1H8DMH5-F1
#
_entry.id   AF-A0A1H8DMH5-F1
#
_cell.length_a   1.000
_cell.length_b   1.000
_cell.length_c   1.000
_cell.angle_alpha   90.00
_cell.angle_beta   90.00
_cell.angle_gamma   90.00
#
_symmetry.space_group_name_H-M   'P 1'
#
loop_
_entity.id
_entity.type
_entity.pdbx_description
1 polymer ?
#
loop_
_entity_poly.entity_id
_entity_poly.type
_entity_poly.pdbx_seq_one_letter_code
_entity_poly.pdbx_strand_id
1 'polypeptide(L)'
;MQRFEYQVVPAPKKGEKSKTAKTTADRFAVALTSLMNKMGADGWEYQRADTLPCEERVGFTGSKTAFQNMLIFRREIKADTATAPRSTPIFAPIPAELFTDPDPVETEVKEDLPTRAQLRASRAY
;
A
#
# COMPACT_ATOMS: atom_id res chain seq x y z
N MET A 1 8.34 -28.74 -11.89
CA MET A 1 8.83 -27.58 -12.65
C MET A 1 7.93 -26.39 -12.36
N GLN A 2 8.49 -25.20 -12.17
CA GLN A 2 7.69 -23.98 -12.01
C GLN A 2 6.96 -23.68 -13.33
N ARG A 3 5.67 -23.36 -13.24
CA ARG A 3 4.86 -22.95 -14.39
C ARG A 3 4.61 -21.46 -14.26
N PHE A 4 4.70 -20.74 -15.38
CA PHE A 4 4.49 -19.30 -15.43
C PHE A 4 3.35 -18.97 -16.38
N GLU A 5 2.56 -17.98 -16.00
CA GLU A 5 1.66 -17.28 -16.89
C GLU A 5 2.34 -15.99 -17.34
N TYR A 6 2.17 -15.63 -18.62
CA TYR A 6 2.74 -14.41 -19.19
C TYR A 6 1.64 -13.48 -19.65
N GLN A 7 1.81 -12.19 -19.38
CA GLN A 7 0.95 -11.14 -19.89
C GLN A 7 1.79 -10.09 -20.60
N VAL A 8 1.35 -9.73 -21.81
CA VAL A 8 2.01 -8.73 -22.65
C VAL A 8 1.05 -7.57 -22.87
N VAL A 9 1.50 -6.36 -22.53
CA VAL A 9 0.69 -5.14 -22.67
C VAL A 9 1.46 -4.08 -23.47
N PRO A 10 0.80 -3.28 -24.30
CA PRO A 10 1.47 -2.21 -25.03
C PRO A 10 1.99 -1.15 -24.06
N ALA A 11 3.20 -0.64 -24.30
CA ALA A 11 3.74 0.48 -23.54
C ALA A 11 2.87 1.74 -23.75
N PRO A 12 2.69 2.58 -22.71
CA PRO A 12 1.95 3.83 -22.84
C PRO A 12 2.51 4.71 -23.95
N LYS A 13 1.69 5.00 -24.97
CA LYS A 13 2.07 5.90 -26.10
C LYS A 13 2.03 7.37 -25.73
N LYS A 14 1.31 7.72 -24.66
CA LYS A 14 1.11 9.09 -24.19
C LYS A 14 1.37 9.14 -22.70
N GLY A 15 2.05 10.20 -22.27
CA GLY A 15 2.23 10.48 -20.86
C GLY A 15 0.94 10.95 -20.20
N GLU A 16 0.80 10.64 -18.91
CA GLU A 16 -0.32 11.03 -18.08
C GLU A 16 -0.05 12.39 -17.41
N LYS A 17 -1.05 13.27 -17.38
CA LYS A 17 -0.92 14.57 -16.71
C LYS A 17 -1.08 14.38 -15.21
N SER A 18 -0.14 14.91 -14.44
CA SER A 18 -0.17 14.92 -12.97
C SER A 18 0.33 16.27 -12.47
N LYS A 19 -0.08 16.67 -11.25
CA LYS A 19 0.43 17.89 -10.58
C LYS A 19 1.95 17.92 -10.51
N THR A 20 2.58 16.77 -10.39
CA THR A 20 4.04 16.64 -10.26
C THR A 20 4.75 16.55 -11.63
N ALA A 21 4.01 16.22 -12.70
CA ALA A 21 4.59 15.96 -14.02
C ALA A 21 4.65 17.23 -14.88
N LYS A 22 5.80 17.90 -14.88
CA LYS A 22 6.01 19.16 -15.60
C LYS A 22 6.54 18.92 -17.01
N THR A 23 7.39 17.91 -17.18
CA THR A 23 8.00 17.55 -18.47
C THR A 23 7.26 16.40 -19.16
N THR A 24 7.53 16.20 -20.45
CA THR A 24 7.04 15.02 -21.20
C THR A 24 7.56 13.73 -20.58
N ALA A 25 8.83 13.69 -20.17
CA ALA A 25 9.43 12.54 -19.50
C ALA A 25 8.71 12.20 -18.20
N ASP A 26 8.38 13.21 -17.38
CA ASP A 26 7.65 13.00 -16.11
C ASP A 26 6.27 12.39 -16.37
N ARG A 27 5.58 12.85 -17.41
CA ARG A 27 4.24 12.33 -17.76
C ARG A 27 4.32 10.87 -18.20
N PHE A 28 5.37 10.50 -18.94
CA PHE A 28 5.62 9.10 -19.29
C PHE A 28 5.98 8.27 -18.06
N ALA A 29 6.80 8.80 -17.16
CA ALA A 29 7.15 8.13 -15.90
C ALA A 29 5.89 7.86 -15.06
N VAL A 30 5.00 8.85 -14.91
CA VAL A 30 3.72 8.67 -14.19
C VAL A 30 2.86 7.57 -14.84
N ALA A 31 2.68 7.61 -16.16
CA ALA A 31 1.89 6.60 -16.86
C ALA A 31 2.49 5.19 -16.72
N LEU A 32 3.82 5.07 -16.81
CA LEU A 32 4.52 3.81 -16.67
C LEU A 32 4.45 3.30 -15.23
N THR A 33 4.69 4.15 -14.24
CA THR A 33 4.55 3.82 -12.81
C THR A 33 3.14 3.35 -12.49
N SER A 34 2.10 4.04 -13.00
CA SER A 34 0.70 3.65 -12.82
C SER A 34 0.44 2.24 -13.38
N LEU A 35 0.90 1.96 -14.60
CA LEU A 35 0.79 0.64 -15.22
C LEU A 35 1.54 -0.44 -14.42
N MET A 36 2.80 -0.17 -14.04
CA MET A 36 3.62 -1.12 -13.29
C MET A 36 3.00 -1.45 -11.93
N ASN A 37 2.49 -0.44 -11.22
CA ASN A 37 1.83 -0.63 -9.93
C ASN A 37 0.54 -1.43 -10.08
N LYS A 38 -0.25 -1.18 -11.14
CA LYS A 38 -1.44 -1.97 -11.44
C LYS A 38 -1.08 -3.44 -11.66
N MET A 39 -0.11 -3.70 -12.52
CA MET A 39 0.35 -5.06 -12.82
C MET A 39 0.91 -5.75 -11.55
N GLY A 40 1.70 -5.03 -10.76
CA GLY A 40 2.22 -5.52 -9.49
C GLY A 40 1.13 -5.82 -8.46
N ALA A 41 0.08 -5.00 -8.38
CA ALA A 41 -1.08 -5.25 -7.52
C ALA A 41 -1.85 -6.52 -7.92
N ASP A 42 -1.90 -6.81 -9.23
CA ASP A 42 -2.48 -8.03 -9.80
C ASP A 42 -1.54 -9.26 -9.69
N GLY A 43 -0.37 -9.11 -9.06
CA GLY A 43 0.59 -10.18 -8.81
C GLY A 43 1.53 -10.48 -9.98
N TRP A 44 1.65 -9.56 -10.94
CA TRP A 44 2.54 -9.70 -12.09
C TRP A 44 3.93 -9.12 -11.82
N GLU A 45 4.96 -9.86 -12.20
CA GLU A 45 6.36 -9.48 -12.14
C GLU A 45 6.82 -8.95 -13.51
N TYR A 46 7.36 -7.73 -13.54
CA TYR A 46 7.95 -7.17 -14.76
C TYR A 46 9.17 -7.97 -15.21
N GLN A 47 9.24 -8.31 -16.49
CA GLN A 47 10.37 -9.02 -17.08
C GLN A 47 11.21 -8.10 -17.96
N ARG A 48 10.59 -7.52 -19.00
CA ARG A 48 11.29 -6.68 -19.98
C ARG A 48 10.34 -5.88 -20.86
N ALA A 49 10.92 -4.99 -21.66
CA ALA A 49 10.26 -4.31 -22.76
C ALA A 49 10.84 -4.81 -24.09
N ASP A 50 9.98 -5.22 -25.01
CA ASP A 50 10.35 -5.64 -26.36
C ASP A 50 9.80 -4.65 -27.39
N THR A 51 10.60 -4.35 -28.42
CA THR A 51 10.20 -3.49 -29.53
C THR A 51 9.93 -4.35 -30.76
N LEU A 52 8.68 -4.37 -31.22
CA LEU A 52 8.24 -5.22 -32.33
C LEU A 52 7.83 -4.36 -33.54
N PRO A 53 8.17 -4.78 -34.77
CA PRO A 53 7.63 -4.16 -35.97
C PRO A 53 6.15 -4.52 -36.12
N CYS A 54 5.34 -3.54 -36.51
CA CYS A 54 3.92 -3.67 -36.80
C CYS A 54 3.65 -3.01 -38.16
N GLU A 55 3.08 -3.77 -39.10
CA GLU A 55 2.69 -3.23 -40.39
C GLU A 55 1.34 -2.52 -40.26
N GLU A 56 1.35 -1.20 -40.41
CA GLU A 56 0.14 -0.39 -40.44
C GLU A 56 -0.14 0.08 -41.87
N ARG A 57 -1.40 0.01 -42.30
CA ARG A 57 -1.80 0.53 -43.61
C ARG A 57 -1.77 2.06 -43.58
N VAL A 58 -1.07 2.67 -44.54
CA VAL A 58 -0.97 4.12 -44.68
C VAL A 58 -1.57 4.53 -46.02
N GLY A 59 -2.70 5.23 -45.97
CA GLY A 59 -3.42 5.67 -47.17
C GLY A 59 -4.08 4.52 -47.95
N PHE A 60 -4.35 4.77 -49.24
CA PHE A 60 -5.09 3.82 -50.08
C PHE A 60 -4.22 2.66 -50.61
N THR A 61 -2.91 2.86 -50.80
CA THR A 61 -2.01 1.89 -51.47
C THR A 61 -0.70 1.58 -50.73
N GLY A 62 -0.44 2.17 -49.55
CA GLY A 62 0.83 1.98 -48.82
C GLY A 62 0.69 1.18 -47.52
N SER A 63 1.75 0.47 -47.15
CA SER A 63 1.99 -0.03 -45.79
C SER A 63 3.24 0.64 -45.22
N LYS A 64 3.27 0.86 -43.90
CA LYS A 64 4.42 1.37 -43.17
C LYS A 64 4.69 0.48 -41.98
N THR A 65 5.95 0.15 -41.76
CA THR A 65 6.39 -0.51 -40.53
C THR A 65 6.47 0.54 -39.42
N ALA A 66 5.58 0.44 -38.44
CA ALA A 66 5.67 1.14 -37.16
C ALA A 66 6.37 0.24 -36.14
N PHE A 67 7.09 0.81 -35.18
CA PHE A 67 7.66 0.05 -34.07
C PHE A 67 6.80 0.26 -32.82
N GLN A 68 6.36 -0.84 -32.23
CA GLN A 68 5.55 -0.85 -31.01
C GLN A 68 6.35 -1.45 -29.86
N ASN A 69 6.44 -0.71 -28.75
CA ASN A 69 6.99 -1.22 -27.50
C ASN A 69 5.92 -2.00 -26.73
N MET A 70 6.28 -3.19 -26.27
CA MET A 70 5.45 -4.13 -25.53
C MET A 70 6.14 -4.46 -24.22
N LEU A 71 5.40 -4.43 -23.11
CA LEU A 71 5.89 -4.73 -21.77
C LEU A 71 5.46 -6.15 -21.42
N ILE A 72 6.41 -6.97 -21.00
CA ILE A 72 6.20 -8.37 -20.68
C ILE A 72 6.24 -8.54 -19.18
N PHE A 73 5.22 -9.20 -18.67
CA PHE A 73 5.09 -9.58 -17.28
C PHE A 73 4.91 -11.09 -17.15
N ARG A 74 5.31 -11.64 -16.01
CA ARG A 74 5.07 -13.04 -15.65
C ARG A 74 4.46 -13.16 -14.27
N ARG A 75 3.75 -14.24 -13.99
CA ARG A 75 3.40 -14.66 -12.62
C ARG A 75 3.51 -16.18 -12.49
N GLU A 76 3.88 -16.65 -11.30
CA GLU A 76 3.94 -18.08 -11.02
C GLU A 76 2.53 -18.67 -10.92
N ILE A 77 2.28 -19.74 -11.67
CA ILE A 77 1.08 -20.56 -11.52
C ILE A 77 1.39 -21.57 -10.43
N LYS A 78 0.87 -21.31 -9.22
CA LYS A 78 0.81 -22.34 -8.19
C LYS A 78 -0.03 -23.48 -8.76
N ALA A 79 0.57 -24.65 -8.96
CA ALA A 79 -0.23 -25.85 -9.11
C ALA A 79 -1.00 -25.99 -7.80
N ASP A 80 -2.32 -26.10 -7.87
CA ASP A 80 -3.15 -26.44 -6.72
C ASP A 80 -2.70 -27.80 -6.18
N THR A 81 -1.67 -27.81 -5.35
CA THR A 81 -1.54 -28.82 -4.32
C THR A 81 -2.65 -28.48 -3.34
N ALA A 82 -3.78 -29.15 -3.55
CA ALA A 82 -4.90 -29.32 -2.64
C ALA A 82 -4.91 -28.33 -1.47
N THR A 83 -5.81 -27.34 -1.56
CA THR A 83 -6.30 -26.58 -0.41
C THR A 83 -6.51 -27.51 0.78
N ALA A 84 -5.54 -27.56 1.68
CA ALA A 84 -5.77 -28.03 3.04
C ALA A 84 -6.87 -27.13 3.61
N PRO A 85 -7.88 -27.68 4.29
CA PRO A 85 -8.97 -26.88 4.82
C PRO A 85 -8.38 -25.79 5.71
N ARG A 86 -8.75 -24.55 5.41
CA ARG A 86 -8.43 -23.37 6.20
C ARG A 86 -8.94 -23.61 7.61
N SER A 87 -8.05 -23.93 8.54
CA SER A 87 -8.36 -23.93 9.96
C SER A 87 -8.81 -22.53 10.32
N THR A 88 -10.11 -22.35 10.54
CA THR A 88 -10.63 -21.14 11.18
C THR A 88 -9.99 -21.05 12.55
N PRO A 89 -9.26 -19.96 12.89
CA PRO A 89 -8.82 -19.77 14.26
C PRO A 89 -10.07 -19.62 15.11
N ILE A 90 -10.32 -20.60 15.99
CA ILE A 90 -11.31 -20.47 17.05
C ILE A 90 -10.74 -19.42 18.00
N PHE A 91 -11.34 -18.24 18.00
CA PHE A 91 -11.05 -17.23 19.01
C PHE A 91 -11.66 -17.73 20.31
N ALA A 92 -10.82 -18.13 21.27
CA ALA A 92 -11.29 -18.41 22.62
C ALA A 92 -11.86 -17.09 23.20
N PRO A 93 -13.03 -17.11 23.86
CA PRO A 93 -13.51 -15.91 24.54
C PRO A 93 -12.50 -15.48 25.60
N ILE A 94 -12.09 -14.22 25.56
CA ILE A 94 -11.26 -13.61 26.60
C ILE A 94 -12.06 -13.63 27.90
N PRO A 95 -11.52 -14.16 29.02
CA PRO A 95 -12.19 -14.11 30.32
C PRO A 95 -12.50 -12.66 30.70
N ALA A 96 -13.75 -12.40 31.09
CA ALA A 96 -14.23 -11.07 31.47
C ALA A 96 -13.55 -10.49 32.73
N GLU A 97 -12.73 -11.27 33.43
CA GLU A 97 -12.02 -10.85 34.66
C GLU A 97 -10.93 -9.79 34.40
N LEU A 98 -10.49 -9.62 33.15
CA LEU A 98 -9.53 -8.58 32.75
C LEU A 98 -10.14 -7.16 32.69
N PHE A 99 -11.46 -7.02 32.84
CA PHE A 99 -12.17 -5.73 32.87
C PHE A 99 -12.77 -5.43 34.25
N THR A 100 -12.08 -5.81 35.33
CA THR A 100 -12.44 -5.32 36.66
C THR A 100 -11.91 -3.89 36.78
N ASP A 101 -12.83 -2.92 36.83
CA ASP A 101 -12.51 -1.55 37.21
C ASP A 101 -11.80 -1.58 38.58
N PRO A 102 -10.65 -0.88 38.75
CA PRO A 102 -10.05 -0.81 40.07
C PRO A 102 -11.00 -0.05 41.01
N ASP A 103 -11.32 -0.69 42.14
CA ASP A 103 -12.04 -0.06 43.25
C ASP A 103 -11.41 1.29 43.61
N PRO A 104 -12.20 2.31 43.98
CA PRO A 104 -11.68 3.60 44.37
C PRO A 104 -10.88 3.42 45.66
N VAL A 105 -9.56 3.58 45.57
CA VAL A 105 -8.67 3.58 46.75
C VAL A 105 -9.01 4.82 47.58
N GLU A 106 -9.70 4.60 48.69
CA GLU A 106 -9.95 5.58 49.74
C GLU A 106 -8.60 5.94 50.39
N THR A 107 -8.08 7.12 50.05
CA THR A 107 -6.82 7.65 50.57
C THR A 107 -7.01 8.17 51.99
N GLU A 108 -6.84 7.32 52.99
CA GLU A 108 -6.61 7.75 54.36
C GLU A 108 -5.14 8.15 54.55
N VAL A 109 -4.82 9.42 54.31
CA VAL A 109 -3.52 10.00 54.70
C VAL A 109 -3.66 10.63 56.07
N LYS A 110 -3.26 9.88 57.09
CA LYS A 110 -2.94 10.40 58.41
C LYS A 110 -1.48 10.81 58.41
N GLU A 111 -1.19 12.11 58.55
CA GLU A 111 0.13 12.52 59.02
C GLU A 111 0.07 13.82 59.82
N ASP A 112 0.76 13.76 60.95
CA ASP A 112 0.70 14.61 62.13
C ASP A 112 1.10 16.08 61.90
N LEU A 113 0.43 16.98 62.64
CA LEU A 113 0.91 18.35 62.83
C LEU A 113 2.19 18.37 63.69
N PRO A 114 3.06 19.35 63.44
CA PRO A 114 3.34 20.26 64.54
C PRO A 114 3.19 21.73 64.18
N THR A 115 2.45 22.39 65.06
CA THR A 115 2.42 23.81 65.40
C THR A 115 3.74 24.55 65.17
N ARG A 116 3.72 25.59 64.31
CA ARG A 116 4.51 26.79 64.57
C ARG A 116 3.88 28.05 63.99
N ALA A 117 3.46 28.88 64.93
CA ALA A 117 3.21 30.31 64.83
C ALA A 117 3.94 31.00 63.68
N GLN A 118 3.22 31.79 62.89
CA GLN A 118 3.63 33.16 62.57
C GLN A 118 2.42 33.96 62.06
N LEU A 119 1.93 34.83 62.94
CA LEU A 119 1.11 35.97 62.61
C LEU A 119 1.77 36.74 61.45
N ARG A 120 1.02 37.03 60.39
CA ARG A 120 1.19 38.28 59.66
C ARG A 120 -0.11 39.06 59.71
N ALA A 121 0.01 40.15 60.45
CA ALA A 121 -0.97 41.18 60.66
C ALA A 121 -1.30 41.93 59.36
N SER A 122 -2.37 42.72 59.50
CA SER A 122 -2.73 43.91 58.73
C SER A 122 -3.47 43.71 57.40
N ARG A 123 -4.78 43.50 57.60
CA ARG A 123 -5.91 44.23 57.01
C ARG A 123 -5.58 45.67 56.53
N ALA A 124 -6.15 46.00 55.37
CA ALA A 124 -6.61 47.31 54.87
C ALA A 124 -5.57 48.44 54.64
N TYR A 125 -5.41 48.85 53.38
CA TYR A 125 -6.18 49.96 52.79
C TYR A 125 -6.11 49.90 51.26
#